data_AF-A0A396J4G0-F1
#
_entry.id   AF-A0A396J4G0-F1
#
_cell.length_a   1.000
_cell.length_b   1.000
_cell.length_c   1.000
_cell.angle_alpha   90.00
_cell.angle_beta   90.00
_cell.angle_gamma   90.00
#
_symmetry.space_group_name_H-M   'P 1'
#
loop_
_entity.id
_entity.type
_entity.pdbx_description
1 polymer ?
#
loop_
_entity_poly.entity_id
_entity_poly.type
_entity_poly.pdbx_seq_one_letter_code
_entity_poly.pdbx_strand_id
1 'polypeptide(L)'
;MRKSKKPNPSNAVESVERGNWEKIFSTLVQMMKNQEKQLQSFADQQNFLQDRLKLQNQRWASDIQRYKDQISQMNTFLLFEEKKRLLEEAKADLMMGSKHREASILKWVLESTKDDLEDFKAGFDYLSQKSSNGEDQGTALKDTDKRKKGTSSSGKKKSSSKIAEKEKCPDETKDELSRVKAECEKLVAEKDSELLALLQEKNFVWNQFNKMETDYTKKLRSKQEEVEKTNEKINILVSSMEEMQSENIKKDSRISELESKVTDMDAETKRLNKEISGLSTELESLRKLKSSHVKPFLNRCTASTSDSGKVESSRSRRNNTLKKDRDSFTPDEHASTSTNFSEKKRSLKRKGSPIIPTTETPKLFSSNFKVPKLKSSLRTG
;
A
#
# COMPACT_ATOMS: atom_id res chain seq x y z
N MET A 1 37.49 -17.33 108.10
CA MET A 1 37.71 -18.09 106.84
C MET A 1 36.45 -18.03 105.98
N ARG A 2 36.57 -17.83 104.65
CA ARG A 2 35.43 -17.95 103.72
C ARG A 2 35.34 -19.40 103.23
N LYS A 3 34.21 -20.09 103.46
CA LYS A 3 33.99 -21.44 102.89
C LYS A 3 33.65 -21.32 101.41
N SER A 4 34.54 -21.77 100.53
CA SER A 4 34.32 -21.86 99.09
C SER A 4 33.27 -22.93 98.79
N LYS A 5 32.06 -22.50 98.42
CA LYS A 5 30.98 -23.39 97.99
C LYS A 5 31.33 -23.96 96.62
N LYS A 6 31.65 -25.26 96.55
CA LYS A 6 31.87 -25.95 95.25
C LYS A 6 30.60 -25.79 94.39
N PRO A 7 30.72 -25.53 93.08
CA PRO A 7 29.56 -25.51 92.19
C PRO A 7 28.97 -26.94 92.08
N ASN A 8 27.64 -27.05 92.09
CA ASN A 8 26.98 -28.32 91.80
C ASN A 8 27.16 -28.67 90.31
N PRO A 9 27.47 -29.94 89.96
CA PRO A 9 27.71 -30.31 88.57
C PRO A 9 26.47 -30.23 87.68
N SER A 10 25.24 -30.35 88.22
CA SER A 10 23.99 -30.26 87.46
C SER A 10 23.83 -28.93 86.71
N ASN A 11 24.08 -27.80 87.39
CA ASN A 11 23.95 -26.46 86.80
C ASN A 11 24.89 -26.22 85.61
N ALA A 12 26.02 -26.94 85.54
CA ALA A 12 26.92 -26.88 84.39
C ALA A 12 26.37 -27.70 83.20
N VAL A 13 25.74 -28.84 83.46
CA VAL A 13 25.10 -29.68 82.43
C VAL A 13 23.88 -28.98 81.83
N GLU A 14 22.97 -28.45 82.67
CA GLU A 14 21.78 -27.70 82.24
C GLU A 14 22.13 -26.51 81.33
N SER A 15 23.25 -25.82 81.62
CA SER A 15 23.76 -24.70 80.81
C SER A 15 24.26 -25.15 79.42
N VAL A 16 24.91 -26.32 79.35
CA VAL A 16 25.36 -26.92 78.09
C VAL A 16 24.18 -27.43 77.26
N GLU A 17 23.20 -28.08 77.88
CA GLU A 17 21.99 -28.55 77.20
C GLU A 17 21.18 -27.38 76.63
N ARG A 18 20.96 -26.31 77.40
CA ARG A 18 20.31 -25.08 76.91
C ARG A 18 21.02 -24.51 75.68
N GLY A 19 22.35 -24.40 75.73
CA GLY A 19 23.16 -23.92 74.61
C GLY A 19 23.19 -24.87 73.40
N ASN A 20 22.85 -26.15 73.57
CA ASN A 20 22.70 -27.09 72.46
C ASN A 20 21.29 -27.02 71.84
N TRP A 21 20.24 -26.91 72.65
CA TRP A 21 18.88 -26.68 72.18
C TRP A 21 18.75 -25.37 71.38
N GLU A 22 19.43 -24.31 71.81
CA GLU A 22 19.44 -23.02 71.08
C GLU A 22 20.13 -23.12 69.71
N LYS A 23 21.19 -23.93 69.58
CA LYS A 23 21.81 -24.26 68.28
C LYS A 23 20.90 -25.09 67.38
N ILE A 24 20.20 -26.08 67.94
CA ILE A 24 19.24 -26.91 67.21
C ILE A 24 18.08 -26.03 66.69
N PHE A 25 17.53 -25.17 67.55
CA PHE A 25 16.45 -24.25 67.20
C PHE A 25 16.88 -23.22 66.15
N SER A 26 18.04 -22.58 66.30
CA SER A 26 18.56 -21.63 65.30
C SER A 26 18.82 -22.30 63.94
N THR A 27 19.31 -23.54 63.93
CA THR A 27 19.49 -24.34 62.70
C THR A 27 18.15 -24.65 62.04
N LEU A 28 17.14 -25.07 62.82
CA LEU A 28 15.79 -25.33 62.33
C LEU A 28 15.13 -24.08 61.74
N VAL A 29 15.23 -22.92 62.43
CA VAL A 29 14.73 -21.63 61.94
C VAL A 29 15.44 -21.20 60.66
N GLN A 30 16.75 -21.44 60.53
CA GLN A 30 17.48 -21.14 59.30
C GLN A 30 17.07 -22.08 58.14
N MET A 31 16.78 -23.35 58.42
CA MET A 31 16.26 -24.29 57.42
C MET A 31 14.86 -23.87 56.93
N MET A 32 13.95 -23.51 57.85
CA MET A 32 12.61 -22.99 57.50
C MET A 32 12.70 -21.74 56.63
N LYS A 33 13.55 -20.76 56.99
CA LYS A 33 13.78 -19.54 56.20
C LYS A 33 14.41 -19.80 54.83
N ASN A 34 15.16 -20.89 54.68
CA ASN A 34 15.69 -21.31 53.37
C ASN A 34 14.60 -21.96 52.52
N GLN A 35 13.74 -22.80 53.11
CA GLN A 35 12.59 -23.41 52.42
C GLN A 35 11.55 -22.36 51.98
N GLU A 36 11.25 -21.38 52.83
CA GLU A 36 10.41 -20.23 52.52
C GLU A 36 10.91 -19.47 51.27
N LYS A 37 12.21 -19.16 51.23
CA LYS A 37 12.85 -18.52 50.06
C LYS A 37 12.83 -19.38 48.80
N GLN A 38 12.99 -20.71 48.94
CA GLN A 38 12.88 -21.63 47.81
C GLN A 38 11.46 -21.63 47.23
N LEU A 39 10.43 -21.74 48.09
CA LEU A 39 9.02 -21.67 47.68
C LEU A 39 8.68 -20.35 47.01
N GLN A 40 9.14 -19.21 47.55
CA GLN A 40 8.95 -17.90 46.92
C GLN A 40 9.60 -17.85 45.53
N SER A 41 10.87 -18.27 45.39
CA SER A 41 11.57 -18.27 44.10
C SER A 41 10.89 -19.16 43.05
N PHE A 42 10.24 -20.24 43.47
CA PHE A 42 9.46 -21.10 42.59
C PHE A 42 8.14 -20.45 42.15
N ALA A 43 7.45 -19.74 43.05
CA ALA A 43 6.26 -18.97 42.71
C ALA A 43 6.59 -17.81 41.74
N ASP A 44 7.69 -17.10 41.97
CA ASP A 44 8.19 -16.05 41.07
C ASP A 44 8.51 -16.61 39.67
N GLN A 45 9.13 -17.78 39.60
CA GLN A 45 9.40 -18.48 38.34
C GLN A 45 8.11 -18.95 37.65
N GLN A 46 7.11 -19.44 38.38
CA GLN A 46 5.80 -19.79 37.80
C GLN A 46 5.10 -18.57 37.20
N ASN A 47 5.08 -17.43 37.91
CA ASN A 47 4.51 -16.18 37.42
C ASN A 47 5.21 -15.71 36.12
N PHE A 48 6.55 -15.72 36.08
CA PHE A 48 7.33 -15.38 34.90
C PHE A 48 7.01 -16.29 33.69
N LEU A 49 6.88 -17.59 33.91
CA LEU A 49 6.51 -18.54 32.86
C LEU A 49 5.07 -18.34 32.35
N GLN A 50 4.14 -18.04 33.26
CA GLN A 50 2.74 -17.76 32.95
C GLN A 50 2.60 -16.48 32.11
N ASP A 51 3.26 -15.39 32.49
CA ASP A 51 3.23 -14.14 31.71
C ASP A 51 3.92 -14.29 30.35
N ARG A 52 5.01 -15.05 30.26
CA ARG A 52 5.67 -15.34 28.98
C ARG A 52 4.75 -16.15 28.04
N LEU A 53 4.06 -17.17 28.55
CA LEU A 53 3.08 -17.96 27.80
C LEU A 53 1.89 -17.10 27.34
N LYS A 54 1.38 -16.24 28.22
CA LYS A 54 0.28 -15.30 27.94
C LYS A 54 0.66 -14.31 26.84
N LEU A 55 1.86 -13.72 26.91
CA LEU A 55 2.37 -12.81 25.88
C LEU A 55 2.56 -13.52 24.52
N GLN A 56 3.07 -14.76 24.53
CA GLN A 56 3.22 -15.58 23.32
C GLN A 56 1.85 -15.89 22.68
N ASN A 57 0.86 -16.29 23.48
CA ASN A 57 -0.50 -16.54 23.00
C ASN A 57 -1.18 -15.27 22.45
N GLN A 58 -0.96 -14.11 23.08
CA GLN A 58 -1.46 -12.82 22.58
C GLN A 58 -0.83 -12.43 21.23
N ARG A 59 0.46 -12.69 21.03
CA ARG A 59 1.13 -12.49 19.73
C ARG A 59 0.53 -13.41 18.67
N TRP A 60 0.43 -14.72 18.93
CA TRP A 60 -0.17 -15.68 18.01
C TRP A 60 -1.61 -15.34 17.63
N ALA A 61 -2.45 -14.93 18.59
CA ALA A 61 -3.81 -14.47 18.30
C ALA A 61 -3.83 -13.22 17.39
N SER A 62 -2.89 -12.30 17.59
CA SER A 62 -2.74 -11.09 16.75
C SER A 62 -2.25 -11.42 15.34
N ASP A 63 -1.28 -12.33 15.20
CA ASP A 63 -0.79 -12.82 13.90
C ASP A 63 -1.89 -13.54 13.12
N ILE A 64 -2.62 -14.47 13.76
CA ILE A 64 -3.76 -15.19 13.16
C ILE A 64 -4.81 -14.21 12.65
N GLN A 65 -5.16 -13.19 13.44
CA GLN A 65 -6.12 -12.17 13.02
C GLN A 65 -5.58 -11.33 11.86
N ARG A 66 -4.30 -10.92 11.88
CA ARG A 66 -3.66 -10.19 10.76
C ARG A 66 -3.70 -10.99 9.46
N TYR A 67 -3.36 -12.28 9.49
CA TYR A 67 -3.40 -13.14 8.30
C TYR A 67 -4.83 -13.34 7.80
N LYS A 68 -5.81 -13.52 8.70
CA LYS A 68 -7.23 -13.61 8.35
C LYS A 68 -7.74 -12.34 7.66
N ASP A 69 -7.36 -11.16 8.15
CA ASP A 69 -7.75 -9.88 7.56
C ASP A 69 -7.04 -9.63 6.22
N GLN A 70 -5.79 -10.07 6.06
CA GLN A 70 -5.05 -10.03 4.79
C GLN A 70 -5.68 -10.95 3.74
N ILE A 71 -6.02 -12.19 4.10
CA ILE A 71 -6.73 -13.14 3.23
C ILE A 71 -8.10 -12.57 2.82
N SER A 72 -8.83 -11.97 3.76
CA SER A 72 -10.13 -11.36 3.49
C SER A 72 -10.03 -10.21 2.47
N GLN A 73 -9.05 -9.33 2.62
CA GLN A 73 -8.77 -8.26 1.65
C GLN A 73 -8.41 -8.82 0.26
N MET A 74 -7.50 -9.80 0.20
CA MET A 74 -7.08 -10.42 -1.06
C MET A 74 -8.25 -11.11 -1.78
N ASN A 75 -9.13 -11.80 -1.04
CA ASN A 75 -10.33 -12.40 -1.60
C ASN A 75 -11.31 -11.35 -2.17
N THR A 76 -11.49 -10.21 -1.48
CA THR A 76 -12.34 -9.12 -2.02
C THR A 76 -11.76 -8.48 -3.28
N PHE A 77 -10.43 -8.36 -3.37
CA PHE A 77 -9.76 -7.85 -4.57
C PHE A 77 -9.88 -8.82 -5.75
N LEU A 78 -9.64 -10.11 -5.53
CA LEU A 78 -9.78 -11.15 -6.57
C LEU A 78 -11.21 -11.22 -7.12
N LEU A 79 -12.22 -11.16 -6.24
CA LEU A 79 -13.64 -11.15 -6.65
C LEU A 79 -13.99 -9.88 -7.44
N PHE A 80 -13.42 -8.72 -7.09
CA PHE A 80 -13.60 -7.49 -7.85
C PHE A 80 -13.00 -7.59 -9.27
N GLU A 81 -11.75 -8.07 -9.39
CA GLU A 81 -11.09 -8.25 -10.69
C GLU A 81 -11.79 -9.31 -11.56
N GLU A 82 -12.32 -10.39 -10.96
CA GLU A 82 -13.14 -11.37 -11.70
C GLU A 82 -14.43 -10.73 -12.25
N LYS A 83 -15.15 -9.93 -11.45
CA LYS A 83 -16.36 -9.23 -11.92
C LYS A 83 -16.03 -8.18 -12.98
N LYS A 84 -14.89 -7.50 -12.88
CA LYS A 84 -14.36 -6.57 -13.88
C LYS A 84 -14.02 -7.28 -15.19
N ARG A 85 -13.38 -8.47 -15.13
CA ARG A 85 -13.10 -9.32 -16.30
C ARG A 85 -14.39 -9.75 -17.01
N LEU A 86 -15.36 -10.28 -16.25
CA LEU A 86 -16.67 -10.70 -16.78
C LEU A 86 -17.47 -9.54 -17.40
N LEU A 87 -17.34 -8.32 -16.87
CA LEU A 87 -17.99 -7.12 -17.43
C LEU A 87 -17.40 -6.73 -18.79
N GLU A 88 -16.07 -6.75 -18.93
CA GLU A 88 -15.41 -6.45 -20.21
C GLU A 88 -15.62 -7.55 -21.26
N GLU A 89 -15.72 -8.82 -20.83
CA GLU A 89 -16.11 -9.97 -21.65
C GLU A 89 -17.53 -9.80 -22.22
N ALA A 90 -18.54 -9.59 -21.37
CA ALA A 90 -19.93 -9.39 -21.80
C ALA A 90 -20.12 -8.11 -22.67
N LYS A 91 -19.28 -7.09 -22.46
CA LYS A 91 -19.23 -5.85 -23.27
C LYS A 91 -18.63 -6.11 -24.65
N ALA A 92 -17.62 -6.98 -24.76
CA ALA A 92 -17.08 -7.41 -26.05
C ALA A 92 -18.11 -8.25 -26.83
N ASP A 93 -18.79 -9.20 -26.17
CA ASP A 93 -19.86 -10.00 -26.78
C ASP A 93 -21.01 -9.13 -27.31
N LEU A 94 -21.45 -8.14 -26.52
CA LEU A 94 -22.48 -7.18 -26.95
C LEU A 94 -22.04 -6.37 -28.18
N MET A 95 -20.78 -5.94 -28.22
CA MET A 95 -20.22 -5.21 -29.37
C MET A 95 -20.15 -6.10 -30.63
N MET A 96 -19.71 -7.35 -30.48
CA MET A 96 -19.65 -8.33 -31.56
C MET A 96 -21.04 -8.70 -32.08
N GLY A 97 -22.02 -8.93 -31.20
CA GLY A 97 -23.42 -9.18 -31.58
C GLY A 97 -24.05 -8.00 -32.31
N SER A 98 -23.78 -6.76 -31.86
CA SER A 98 -24.19 -5.54 -32.56
C SER A 98 -23.59 -5.44 -33.96
N LYS A 99 -22.28 -5.64 -34.09
CA LYS A 99 -21.57 -5.59 -35.39
C LYS A 99 -21.98 -6.72 -36.34
N HIS A 100 -22.30 -7.91 -35.82
CA HIS A 100 -22.82 -9.02 -36.64
C HIS A 100 -24.23 -8.71 -37.20
N ARG A 101 -25.09 -8.11 -36.37
CA ARG A 101 -26.43 -7.64 -36.80
C ARG A 101 -26.34 -6.51 -37.84
N GLU A 102 -25.45 -5.54 -37.62
CA GLU A 102 -25.15 -4.46 -38.57
C GLU A 102 -24.69 -5.01 -39.92
N ALA A 103 -23.76 -5.97 -39.93
CA ALA A 103 -23.31 -6.65 -41.15
C ALA A 103 -24.42 -7.45 -41.84
N SER A 104 -25.32 -8.09 -41.08
CA SER A 104 -26.48 -8.82 -41.64
C SER A 104 -27.48 -7.87 -42.32
N ILE A 105 -27.73 -6.70 -41.74
CA ILE A 105 -28.61 -5.68 -42.33
C ILE A 105 -27.97 -5.11 -43.61
N LEU A 106 -26.68 -4.74 -43.56
CA LEU A 106 -25.96 -4.23 -44.73
C LEU A 106 -25.90 -5.26 -45.86
N LYS A 107 -25.71 -6.55 -45.54
CA LYS A 107 -25.78 -7.65 -46.52
C LYS A 107 -27.17 -7.73 -47.16
N TRP A 108 -28.23 -7.73 -46.37
CA TRP A 108 -29.61 -7.82 -46.89
C TRP A 108 -29.98 -6.63 -47.78
N VAL A 109 -29.59 -5.41 -47.41
CA VAL A 109 -29.78 -4.22 -48.26
C VAL A 109 -28.99 -4.34 -49.57
N LEU A 110 -27.75 -4.84 -49.54
CA LEU A 110 -26.94 -5.02 -50.73
C LEU A 110 -27.49 -6.11 -51.66
N GLU A 111 -28.04 -7.19 -51.09
CA GLU A 111 -28.73 -8.24 -51.87
C GLU A 111 -30.01 -7.69 -52.49
N SER A 112 -30.88 -7.00 -51.73
CA SER A 112 -32.10 -6.36 -52.25
C SER A 112 -31.79 -5.38 -53.40
N THR A 113 -30.83 -4.47 -53.21
CA THR A 113 -30.46 -3.47 -54.24
C THR A 113 -29.80 -4.08 -55.48
N LYS A 114 -29.29 -5.31 -55.39
CA LYS A 114 -28.80 -6.05 -56.55
C LYS A 114 -29.95 -6.70 -57.31
N ASP A 115 -30.92 -7.29 -56.60
CA ASP A 115 -32.11 -7.88 -57.21
C ASP A 115 -32.96 -6.78 -57.90
N ASP A 116 -33.16 -5.63 -57.23
CA ASP A 116 -33.77 -4.41 -57.82
C ASP A 116 -33.06 -3.98 -59.11
N LEU A 117 -31.72 -4.01 -59.13
CA LEU A 117 -30.89 -3.62 -60.29
C LEU A 117 -31.00 -4.62 -61.45
N GLU A 118 -31.14 -5.92 -61.16
CA GLU A 118 -31.36 -6.95 -62.19
C GLU A 118 -32.77 -6.83 -62.80
N ASP A 119 -33.79 -6.53 -62.00
CA ASP A 119 -35.15 -6.21 -62.49
C ASP A 119 -35.17 -4.91 -63.34
N PHE A 120 -34.54 -3.83 -62.87
CA PHE A 120 -34.40 -2.60 -63.67
C PHE A 120 -33.71 -2.84 -65.00
N LYS A 121 -32.66 -3.68 -65.01
CA LYS A 121 -31.95 -4.03 -66.23
C LYS A 121 -32.83 -4.87 -67.17
N ALA A 122 -33.54 -5.88 -66.66
CA ALA A 122 -34.48 -6.68 -67.46
C ALA A 122 -35.60 -5.81 -68.07
N GLY A 123 -36.13 -4.84 -67.31
CA GLY A 123 -37.08 -3.85 -67.82
C GLY A 123 -36.51 -2.95 -68.91
N PHE A 124 -35.26 -2.52 -68.77
CA PHE A 124 -34.56 -1.74 -69.81
C PHE A 124 -34.28 -2.57 -71.08
N ASP A 125 -33.81 -3.81 -70.92
CA ASP A 125 -33.56 -4.73 -72.03
C ASP A 125 -34.87 -5.06 -72.78
N TYR A 126 -36.00 -5.23 -72.08
CA TYR A 126 -37.33 -5.37 -72.69
C TYR A 126 -37.74 -4.12 -73.50
N LEU A 127 -37.59 -2.92 -72.93
CA LEU A 127 -37.90 -1.67 -73.65
C LEU A 127 -36.99 -1.48 -74.86
N SER A 128 -35.72 -1.84 -74.75
CA SER A 128 -34.74 -1.78 -75.83
C SER A 128 -35.11 -2.74 -76.97
N GLN A 129 -35.45 -4.01 -76.67
CA GLN A 129 -35.98 -4.96 -77.65
C GLN A 129 -37.28 -4.47 -78.30
N LYS A 130 -38.19 -3.85 -77.53
CA LYS A 130 -39.44 -3.27 -78.03
C LYS A 130 -39.22 -2.05 -78.93
N SER A 131 -38.10 -1.34 -78.79
CA SER A 131 -37.67 -0.28 -79.73
C SER A 131 -36.93 -0.83 -80.97
N SER A 132 -36.31 -2.00 -80.86
CA SER A 132 -35.64 -2.71 -81.95
C SER A 132 -36.61 -3.44 -82.88
N ASN A 133 -37.71 -3.97 -82.33
CA ASN A 133 -38.79 -4.58 -83.08
C ASN A 133 -39.79 -3.50 -83.53
N GLY A 134 -39.42 -2.76 -84.58
CA GLY A 134 -40.32 -1.81 -85.22
C GLY A 134 -41.47 -2.52 -85.95
N GLU A 135 -42.62 -2.67 -85.29
CA GLU A 135 -43.89 -2.92 -85.98
C GLU A 135 -44.44 -1.59 -86.53
N ASP A 136 -44.75 -1.56 -87.83
CA ASP A 136 -45.29 -0.39 -88.51
C ASP A 136 -46.69 -0.01 -88.00
N GLN A 137 -46.79 1.11 -87.28
CA GLN A 137 -47.93 2.02 -87.38
C GLN A 137 -47.42 3.45 -87.57
N GLY A 138 -47.20 3.81 -88.83
CA GLY A 138 -46.64 5.11 -89.19
C GLY A 138 -47.66 6.24 -89.24
N THR A 139 -47.17 7.46 -89.04
CA THR A 139 -47.80 8.67 -89.58
C THR A 139 -46.71 9.52 -90.20
N ALA A 140 -46.82 9.81 -91.50
CA ALA A 140 -45.75 10.44 -92.25
C ALA A 140 -45.73 11.96 -92.10
N LEU A 141 -44.54 12.55 -92.01
CA LEU A 141 -44.26 13.84 -92.64
C LEU A 141 -42.80 13.94 -93.10
N LYS A 142 -42.59 14.70 -94.17
CA LYS A 142 -41.27 15.13 -94.67
C LYS A 142 -40.80 16.36 -93.85
N ASP A 143 -39.63 16.98 -94.02
CA ASP A 143 -38.78 17.12 -95.21
C ASP A 143 -37.32 17.56 -94.88
N THR A 144 -36.45 17.44 -95.88
CA THR A 144 -35.16 18.14 -96.13
C THR A 144 -34.22 18.64 -94.99
N ASP A 145 -33.11 17.92 -94.81
CA ASP A 145 -31.74 18.29 -95.29
C ASP A 145 -30.92 19.49 -94.70
N LYS A 146 -29.59 19.34 -94.81
CA LYS A 146 -28.45 20.31 -94.70
C LYS A 146 -28.00 20.83 -93.33
N ARG A 147 -26.95 20.18 -92.81
CA ARG A 147 -25.91 20.77 -91.94
C ARG A 147 -25.38 22.10 -92.52
N LYS A 148 -25.13 23.10 -91.67
CA LYS A 148 -24.10 24.12 -91.94
C LYS A 148 -23.35 24.56 -90.67
N LYS A 149 -22.13 25.06 -90.86
CA LYS A 149 -21.08 25.25 -89.86
C LYS A 149 -20.76 26.73 -89.68
N GLY A 150 -20.63 27.17 -88.42
CA GLY A 150 -19.66 28.19 -88.03
C GLY A 150 -20.17 29.58 -87.66
N THR A 151 -19.66 30.03 -86.51
CA THR A 151 -19.08 31.37 -86.28
C THR A 151 -20.00 32.57 -86.08
N SER A 152 -19.77 33.22 -84.93
CA SER A 152 -20.31 34.49 -84.44
C SER A 152 -20.07 35.70 -85.36
N SER A 153 -20.99 36.67 -85.35
CA SER A 153 -20.64 38.10 -85.29
C SER A 153 -21.79 38.96 -84.75
N SER A 154 -21.47 40.15 -84.24
CA SER A 154 -22.44 41.07 -83.63
C SER A 154 -23.33 41.76 -84.67
N GLY A 155 -24.59 42.04 -84.33
CA GLY A 155 -25.50 42.80 -85.19
C GLY A 155 -26.57 43.58 -84.42
N LYS A 156 -26.26 44.80 -83.96
CA LYS A 156 -27.29 45.71 -83.44
C LYS A 156 -28.24 46.13 -84.57
N LYS A 157 -29.53 45.75 -84.48
CA LYS A 157 -30.62 46.45 -85.18
C LYS A 157 -31.73 46.80 -84.20
N LYS A 158 -31.89 48.10 -83.92
CA LYS A 158 -33.18 48.64 -83.48
C LYS A 158 -34.08 48.71 -84.73
N SER A 159 -35.17 47.97 -84.75
CA SER A 159 -36.28 48.18 -85.69
C SER A 159 -37.53 48.49 -84.89
N SER A 160 -38.09 49.68 -85.08
CA SER A 160 -39.32 50.09 -84.42
C SER A 160 -40.54 49.60 -85.19
N SER A 161 -41.41 48.84 -84.52
CA SER A 161 -42.83 48.77 -84.88
C SER A 161 -43.66 48.85 -83.60
N LYS A 162 -44.34 49.99 -83.42
CA LYS A 162 -45.55 50.01 -82.57
C LYS A 162 -46.68 49.47 -83.42
N ILE A 163 -46.97 48.18 -83.30
CA ILE A 163 -48.23 47.60 -83.77
C ILE A 163 -49.05 47.30 -82.52
N ALA A 164 -50.14 48.05 -82.34
CA ALA A 164 -51.03 47.94 -81.20
C ALA A 164 -52.13 46.90 -81.47
N GLU A 165 -51.73 45.68 -81.80
CA GLU A 165 -52.66 44.57 -81.99
C GLU A 165 -53.07 43.99 -80.64
N LYS A 166 -54.37 44.08 -80.34
CA LYS A 166 -55.00 43.41 -79.20
C LYS A 166 -55.15 41.92 -79.51
N GLU A 167 -54.05 41.19 -79.56
CA GLU A 167 -54.12 39.74 -79.52
C GLU A 167 -54.64 39.30 -78.15
N LYS A 168 -55.77 38.59 -78.14
CA LYS A 168 -56.39 38.08 -76.91
C LYS A 168 -55.59 36.87 -76.41
N CYS A 169 -54.58 37.09 -75.58
CA CYS A 169 -54.24 36.06 -74.58
C CYS A 169 -55.52 35.78 -73.75
N PRO A 170 -55.85 34.52 -73.43
CA PRO A 170 -56.95 34.23 -72.52
C PRO A 170 -56.61 34.82 -71.14
N ASP A 171 -57.51 35.59 -70.52
CA ASP A 171 -57.25 36.17 -69.19
C ASP A 171 -56.96 35.07 -68.16
N GLU A 172 -57.62 33.92 -68.31
CA GLU A 172 -57.34 32.64 -67.63
C GLU A 172 -55.83 32.37 -67.50
N THR A 173 -55.06 32.48 -68.59
CA THR A 173 -53.60 32.19 -68.58
C THR A 173 -52.77 33.15 -67.73
N LYS A 174 -53.23 34.38 -67.50
CA LYS A 174 -52.57 35.34 -66.60
C LYS A 174 -52.96 35.07 -65.15
N ASP A 175 -54.21 34.72 -64.91
CA ASP A 175 -54.70 34.37 -63.59
C ASP A 175 -54.02 33.07 -63.09
N GLU A 176 -53.85 32.08 -63.97
CA GLU A 176 -53.03 30.88 -63.75
C GLU A 176 -51.60 31.23 -63.34
N LEU A 177 -50.92 32.09 -64.10
CA LEU A 177 -49.55 32.53 -63.82
C LEU A 177 -49.45 33.28 -62.47
N SER A 178 -50.45 34.11 -62.14
CA SER A 178 -50.52 34.82 -60.87
C SER A 178 -50.72 33.89 -59.68
N ARG A 179 -51.54 32.85 -59.86
CA ARG A 179 -51.85 31.83 -58.85
C ARG A 179 -50.63 30.95 -58.56
N VAL A 180 -49.97 30.44 -59.61
CA VAL A 180 -48.71 29.67 -59.47
C VAL A 180 -47.62 30.52 -58.82
N LYS A 181 -47.51 31.81 -59.17
CA LYS A 181 -46.57 32.73 -58.51
C LYS A 181 -46.85 32.89 -57.01
N ALA A 182 -48.12 33.06 -56.62
CA ALA A 182 -48.51 33.14 -55.21
C ALA A 182 -48.28 31.83 -54.44
N GLU A 183 -48.49 30.68 -55.09
CA GLU A 183 -48.17 29.36 -54.51
C GLU A 183 -46.66 29.17 -54.35
N CYS A 184 -45.83 29.59 -55.30
CA CYS A 184 -44.39 29.60 -55.16
C CYS A 184 -43.92 30.52 -54.03
N GLU A 185 -44.46 31.74 -53.92
CA GLU A 185 -44.12 32.70 -52.84
C GLU A 185 -44.53 32.17 -51.46
N LYS A 186 -45.70 31.54 -51.35
CA LYS A 186 -46.13 30.83 -50.14
C LYS A 186 -45.17 29.68 -49.80
N LEU A 187 -44.83 28.83 -50.77
CA LEU A 187 -44.00 27.65 -50.55
C LEU A 187 -42.56 28.02 -50.18
N VAL A 188 -42.01 29.11 -50.72
CA VAL A 188 -40.73 29.69 -50.27
C VAL A 188 -40.82 30.12 -48.81
N ALA A 189 -41.83 30.91 -48.42
CA ALA A 189 -41.99 31.35 -47.03
C ALA A 189 -42.18 30.18 -46.04
N GLU A 190 -42.84 29.10 -46.47
CA GLU A 190 -43.00 27.86 -45.71
C GLU A 190 -41.66 27.13 -45.52
N LYS A 191 -40.85 26.97 -46.59
CA LYS A 191 -39.50 26.38 -46.52
C LYS A 191 -38.52 27.25 -45.71
N ASP A 192 -38.57 28.58 -45.82
CA ASP A 192 -37.71 29.48 -45.05
C ASP A 192 -38.02 29.39 -43.53
N SER A 193 -39.30 29.24 -43.16
CA SER A 193 -39.71 28.99 -41.78
C SER A 193 -39.20 27.64 -41.25
N GLU A 194 -39.30 26.57 -42.07
CA GLU A 194 -38.76 25.24 -41.75
C GLU A 194 -37.23 25.27 -41.58
N LEU A 195 -36.51 25.95 -42.47
CA LEU A 195 -35.06 26.15 -42.37
C LEU A 195 -34.65 26.92 -41.10
N LEU A 196 -35.41 27.94 -40.70
CA LEU A 196 -35.18 28.67 -39.45
C LEU A 196 -35.42 27.78 -38.22
N ALA A 197 -36.45 26.94 -38.22
CA ALA A 197 -36.72 25.99 -37.15
C ALA A 197 -35.60 24.94 -37.03
N LEU A 198 -35.18 24.33 -38.13
CA LEU A 198 -34.07 23.36 -38.18
C LEU A 198 -32.73 24.00 -37.76
N LEU A 199 -32.50 25.28 -38.08
CA LEU A 199 -31.32 26.00 -37.63
C LEU A 199 -31.33 26.22 -36.10
N GLN A 200 -32.49 26.51 -35.51
CA GLN A 200 -32.64 26.61 -34.06
C GLN A 200 -32.45 25.25 -33.37
N GLU A 201 -33.03 24.17 -33.90
CA GLU A 201 -32.84 22.82 -33.37
C GLU A 201 -31.37 22.39 -33.43
N LYS A 202 -30.69 22.58 -34.58
CA LYS A 202 -29.25 22.35 -34.73
C LYS A 202 -28.46 23.07 -33.63
N ASN A 203 -28.74 24.34 -33.39
CA ASN A 203 -28.03 25.14 -32.38
C ASN A 203 -28.31 24.63 -30.95
N PHE A 204 -29.54 24.18 -30.66
CA PHE A 204 -29.87 23.54 -29.38
C PHE A 204 -29.13 22.21 -29.18
N VAL A 205 -29.17 21.31 -30.16
CA VAL A 205 -28.48 20.01 -30.13
C VAL A 205 -26.97 20.20 -30.00
N TRP A 206 -26.39 21.15 -30.73
CA TRP A 206 -24.96 21.50 -30.64
C TRP A 206 -24.58 22.00 -29.24
N ASN A 207 -25.38 22.89 -28.63
CA ASN A 207 -25.13 23.35 -27.26
C ASN A 207 -25.24 22.23 -26.22
N GLN A 208 -26.20 21.32 -26.38
CA GLN A 208 -26.34 20.14 -25.53
C GLN A 208 -25.16 19.17 -25.69
N PHE A 209 -24.68 18.96 -26.92
CA PHE A 209 -23.48 18.17 -27.21
C PHE A 209 -22.23 18.77 -26.55
N ASN A 210 -21.96 20.06 -26.76
CA ASN A 210 -20.80 20.75 -26.16
C ASN A 210 -20.81 20.68 -24.63
N LYS A 211 -21.98 20.81 -23.99
CA LYS A 211 -22.13 20.66 -22.54
C LYS A 211 -21.79 19.24 -22.08
N MET A 212 -22.33 18.23 -22.77
CA MET A 212 -22.04 16.82 -22.49
C MET A 212 -20.56 16.48 -22.69
N GLU A 213 -19.93 16.97 -23.76
CA GLU A 213 -18.52 16.76 -24.05
C GLU A 213 -17.60 17.43 -23.01
N THR A 214 -17.92 18.65 -22.56
CA THR A 214 -17.16 19.33 -21.51
C THR A 214 -17.30 18.63 -20.14
N ASP A 215 -18.48 18.13 -19.79
CA ASP A 215 -18.68 17.32 -18.57
C ASP A 215 -17.93 15.98 -18.62
N TYR A 216 -17.95 15.26 -19.76
CA TYR A 216 -17.15 14.05 -19.94
C TYR A 216 -15.64 14.33 -19.91
N THR A 217 -15.18 15.40 -20.58
CA THR A 217 -13.77 15.83 -20.58
C THR A 217 -13.29 16.15 -19.16
N LYS A 218 -14.12 16.82 -18.36
CA LYS A 218 -13.83 17.12 -16.94
C LYS A 218 -13.78 15.85 -16.09
N LYS A 219 -14.71 14.91 -16.29
CA LYS A 219 -14.75 13.61 -15.60
C LYS A 219 -13.53 12.75 -15.94
N LEU A 220 -13.12 12.73 -17.21
CA LEU A 220 -11.92 12.03 -17.69
C LEU A 220 -10.65 12.60 -17.03
N ARG A 221 -10.49 13.93 -17.04
CA ARG A 221 -9.33 14.59 -16.41
C ARG A 221 -9.26 14.33 -14.90
N SER A 222 -10.39 14.43 -14.19
CA SER A 222 -10.45 14.12 -12.77
C SER A 222 -10.09 12.66 -12.45
N LYS A 223 -10.37 11.72 -13.37
CA LYS A 223 -9.95 10.32 -13.22
C LYS A 223 -8.48 10.09 -13.57
N GLN A 224 -7.94 10.84 -14.54
CA GLN A 224 -6.51 10.86 -14.84
C GLN A 224 -5.69 11.36 -13.64
N GLU A 225 -6.08 12.50 -13.05
CA GLU A 225 -5.48 13.07 -11.84
C GLU A 225 -5.51 12.11 -10.63
N GLU A 226 -6.60 11.32 -10.49
CA GLU A 226 -6.73 10.29 -9.46
C GLU A 226 -5.78 9.11 -9.70
N VAL A 227 -5.68 8.63 -10.96
CA VAL A 227 -4.76 7.55 -11.36
C VAL A 227 -3.31 7.97 -11.12
N GLU A 228 -2.89 9.14 -11.60
CA GLU A 228 -1.53 9.68 -11.40
C GLU A 228 -1.18 9.76 -9.91
N LYS A 229 -2.10 10.25 -9.08
CA LYS A 229 -1.94 10.34 -7.62
C LYS A 229 -1.92 8.97 -6.92
N THR A 230 -2.50 7.92 -7.50
CA THR A 230 -2.32 6.55 -7.02
C THR A 230 -1.00 5.93 -7.48
N ASN A 231 -0.58 6.21 -8.72
CA ASN A 231 0.68 5.72 -9.27
C ASN A 231 1.88 6.27 -8.48
N GLU A 232 1.85 7.56 -8.12
CA GLU A 232 2.90 8.17 -7.31
C GLU A 232 3.03 7.54 -5.91
N LYS A 233 1.90 7.15 -5.29
CA LYS A 233 1.93 6.38 -4.03
C LYS A 233 2.51 4.99 -4.20
N ILE A 234 2.25 4.34 -5.34
CA ILE A 234 2.82 3.03 -5.67
C ILE A 234 4.34 3.16 -5.85
N ASN A 235 4.82 4.17 -6.58
CA ASN A 235 6.25 4.47 -6.73
C ASN A 235 6.95 4.60 -5.35
N ILE A 236 6.40 5.45 -4.47
CA ILE A 236 6.94 5.67 -3.11
C ILE A 236 6.98 4.36 -2.30
N LEU A 237 5.94 3.53 -2.40
CA LEU A 237 5.88 2.24 -1.70
C LEU A 237 6.89 1.24 -2.27
N VAL A 238 7.07 1.19 -3.60
CA VAL A 238 8.05 0.32 -4.27
C VAL A 238 9.47 0.71 -3.87
N SER A 239 9.85 1.99 -3.95
CA SER A 239 11.20 2.42 -3.57
C SER A 239 11.50 2.17 -2.09
N SER A 240 10.51 2.32 -1.19
CA SER A 240 10.66 1.96 0.22
C SER A 240 10.83 0.43 0.43
N MET A 241 10.15 -0.39 -0.37
CA MET A 241 10.29 -1.85 -0.36
C MET A 241 11.66 -2.30 -0.89
N GLU A 242 12.15 -1.69 -1.97
CA GLU A 242 13.49 -1.91 -2.53
C GLU A 242 14.60 -1.51 -1.53
N GLU A 243 14.45 -0.36 -0.85
CA GLU A 243 15.38 0.09 0.18
C GLU A 243 15.47 -0.93 1.33
N MET A 244 14.32 -1.36 1.87
CA MET A 244 14.24 -2.37 2.94
C MET A 244 14.83 -3.72 2.50
N GLN A 245 14.56 -4.17 1.28
CA GLN A 245 15.18 -5.40 0.75
C GLN A 245 16.71 -5.26 0.67
N SER A 246 17.21 -4.12 0.20
CA SER A 246 18.65 -3.85 0.16
C SER A 246 19.28 -3.82 1.56
N GLU A 247 18.55 -3.35 2.57
CA GLU A 247 19.00 -3.32 3.96
C GLU A 247 19.00 -4.72 4.58
N ASN A 248 18.00 -5.55 4.27
CA ASN A 248 17.95 -6.93 4.75
C ASN A 248 19.10 -7.76 4.18
N ILE A 249 19.36 -7.69 2.86
CA ILE A 249 20.50 -8.39 2.22
C ILE A 249 21.84 -8.00 2.87
N LYS A 250 22.02 -6.72 3.26
CA LYS A 250 23.22 -6.26 3.99
C LYS A 250 23.28 -6.85 5.41
N LYS A 251 22.14 -6.94 6.11
CA LYS A 251 22.04 -7.57 7.44
C LYS A 251 22.32 -9.07 7.39
N ASP A 252 21.72 -9.78 6.44
CA ASP A 252 21.90 -11.22 6.24
C ASP A 252 23.39 -11.54 5.93
N SER A 253 24.00 -10.77 5.03
CA SER A 253 25.44 -10.88 4.72
C SER A 253 26.33 -10.69 5.97
N ARG A 254 25.95 -9.75 6.85
CA ARG A 254 26.67 -9.48 8.10
C ARG A 254 26.41 -10.55 9.18
N ILE A 255 25.23 -11.18 9.17
CA ILE A 255 24.92 -12.32 10.04
C ILE A 255 25.85 -13.48 9.68
N SER A 256 25.95 -13.87 8.40
CA SER A 256 26.83 -14.97 7.98
C SER A 256 28.32 -14.69 8.25
N GLU A 257 28.78 -13.43 8.15
CA GLU A 257 30.13 -13.04 8.56
C GLU A 257 30.38 -13.23 10.07
N LEU A 258 29.38 -12.95 10.91
CA LEU A 258 29.45 -13.14 12.36
C LEU A 258 29.33 -14.61 12.75
N GLU A 259 28.48 -15.38 12.08
CA GLU A 259 28.34 -16.83 12.27
C GLU A 259 29.67 -17.56 12.00
N SER A 260 30.33 -17.23 10.88
CA SER A 260 31.66 -17.75 10.54
C SER A 260 32.69 -17.46 11.65
N LYS A 261 32.72 -16.22 12.15
CA LYS A 261 33.61 -15.82 13.25
C LYS A 261 33.29 -16.52 14.57
N VAL A 262 32.02 -16.82 14.84
CA VAL A 262 31.63 -17.63 16.01
C VAL A 262 32.11 -19.08 15.84
N THR A 263 31.99 -19.69 14.65
CA THR A 263 32.52 -21.04 14.41
C THR A 263 34.04 -21.12 14.53
N ASP A 264 34.76 -20.10 14.05
CA ASP A 264 36.23 -20.02 14.20
C ASP A 264 36.65 -19.91 15.67
N MET A 265 36.02 -19.02 16.44
CA MET A 265 36.30 -18.85 17.87
C MET A 265 35.95 -20.09 18.70
N ASP A 266 34.88 -20.80 18.35
CA ASP A 266 34.46 -22.03 19.03
C ASP A 266 35.41 -23.21 18.70
N ALA A 267 35.92 -23.28 17.47
CA ALA A 267 36.99 -24.22 17.09
C ALA A 267 38.30 -23.94 17.84
N GLU A 268 38.73 -22.67 17.92
CA GLU A 268 39.91 -22.26 18.68
C GLU A 268 39.73 -22.50 20.20
N THR A 269 38.54 -22.25 20.73
CA THR A 269 38.20 -22.55 22.13
C THR A 269 38.32 -24.05 22.43
N LYS A 270 37.90 -24.92 21.50
CA LYS A 270 38.08 -26.38 21.62
C LYS A 270 39.56 -26.78 21.53
N ARG A 271 40.34 -26.12 20.66
CA ARG A 271 41.80 -26.32 20.54
C ARG A 271 42.51 -25.99 21.87
N LEU A 272 42.26 -24.80 22.42
CA LEU A 272 42.85 -24.33 23.68
C LEU A 272 42.45 -25.21 24.88
N ASN A 273 41.19 -25.66 24.97
CA ASN A 273 40.78 -26.57 26.05
C ASN A 273 41.50 -27.93 25.98
N LYS A 274 41.78 -28.45 24.78
CA LYS A 274 42.59 -29.67 24.60
C LYS A 274 44.05 -29.45 25.04
N GLU A 275 44.62 -28.30 24.72
CA GLU A 275 45.99 -27.90 25.10
C GLU A 275 46.13 -27.75 26.63
N ILE A 276 45.19 -27.04 27.28
CA ILE A 276 45.09 -26.92 28.74
C ILE A 276 44.97 -28.30 29.42
N SER A 277 44.18 -29.21 28.83
CA SER A 277 44.03 -30.58 29.34
C SER A 277 45.35 -31.36 29.27
N GLY A 278 46.08 -31.26 28.16
CA GLY A 278 47.41 -31.86 28.00
C GLY A 278 48.40 -31.36 29.04
N LEU A 279 48.58 -30.03 29.13
CA LEU A 279 49.47 -29.39 30.10
C LEU A 279 49.10 -29.75 31.56
N SER A 280 47.81 -29.92 31.86
CA SER A 280 47.36 -30.36 33.19
C SER A 280 47.81 -31.79 33.51
N THR A 281 47.77 -32.71 32.54
CA THR A 281 48.29 -34.09 32.73
C THR A 281 49.81 -34.16 32.81
N GLU A 282 50.53 -33.28 32.11
CA GLU A 282 51.98 -33.15 32.21
C GLU A 282 52.41 -32.61 33.57
N LEU A 283 51.79 -31.53 34.05
CA LEU A 283 52.03 -30.96 35.38
C LEU A 283 51.77 -31.97 36.51
N GLU A 284 50.73 -32.79 36.40
CA GLU A 284 50.43 -33.85 37.37
C GLU A 284 51.47 -35.00 37.30
N SER A 285 52.00 -35.29 36.11
CA SER A 285 53.09 -36.26 35.94
C SER A 285 54.40 -35.75 36.55
N LEU A 286 54.75 -34.49 36.32
CA LEU A 286 55.89 -33.81 36.95
C LEU A 286 55.74 -33.72 38.49
N ARG A 287 54.53 -33.48 38.99
CA ARG A 287 54.21 -33.51 40.44
C ARG A 287 54.52 -34.89 41.04
N LYS A 288 54.08 -35.96 40.39
CA LYS A 288 54.37 -37.35 40.81
C LYS A 288 55.87 -37.64 40.79
N LEU A 289 56.57 -37.25 39.72
CA LEU A 289 58.02 -37.41 39.58
C LEU A 289 58.83 -36.63 40.65
N LYS A 290 58.34 -35.46 41.07
CA LYS A 290 58.93 -34.69 42.17
C LYS A 290 58.62 -35.31 43.54
N SER A 291 57.44 -35.91 43.72
CA SER A 291 57.01 -36.51 44.99
C SER A 291 57.79 -37.78 45.37
N SER A 292 58.30 -38.54 44.39
CA SER A 292 59.12 -39.74 44.65
C SER A 292 60.55 -39.43 45.10
N HIS A 293 61.02 -38.18 44.98
CA HIS A 293 62.38 -37.78 45.31
C HIS A 293 62.51 -36.93 46.59
N VAL A 294 61.53 -37.00 47.50
CA VAL A 294 61.58 -36.31 48.79
C VAL A 294 61.51 -37.32 49.94
N LYS A 295 62.67 -37.72 50.47
CA LYS A 295 62.75 -38.26 51.84
C LYS A 295 62.62 -37.11 52.84
N PRO A 296 61.65 -37.12 53.77
CA PRO A 296 61.59 -36.13 54.83
C PRO A 296 62.62 -36.45 55.93
N PHE A 297 63.85 -35.98 55.76
CA PHE A 297 64.84 -36.04 56.85
C PHE A 297 64.57 -34.92 57.85
N LEU A 298 63.95 -35.28 58.97
CA LEU A 298 63.85 -34.43 60.16
C LEU A 298 65.27 -34.08 60.67
N ASN A 299 65.52 -32.80 60.92
CA ASN A 299 66.60 -32.36 61.78
C ASN A 299 66.15 -31.15 62.63
N ARG A 300 66.79 -30.97 63.78
CA ARG A 300 66.21 -30.33 64.96
C ARG A 300 67.06 -29.14 65.43
N CYS A 301 66.41 -27.99 65.63
CA CYS A 301 66.79 -26.83 66.47
C CYS A 301 68.28 -26.46 66.65
N THR A 302 68.63 -25.21 66.32
CA THR A 302 69.20 -24.23 67.27
C THR A 302 69.17 -22.81 66.64
N ALA A 303 69.46 -21.77 67.43
CA ALA A 303 69.43 -20.37 66.99
C ALA A 303 70.78 -19.68 67.22
N SER A 304 71.14 -18.72 66.36
CA SER A 304 72.09 -17.64 66.68
C SER A 304 72.04 -16.49 65.66
N THR A 305 72.50 -15.32 66.11
CA THR A 305 72.42 -13.97 65.53
C THR A 305 73.47 -13.61 64.46
N SER A 306 73.17 -12.54 63.68
CA SER A 306 74.01 -11.63 62.85
C SER A 306 73.57 -11.60 61.36
N ASP A 307 73.30 -10.51 60.63
CA ASP A 307 73.35 -9.02 60.73
C ASP A 307 74.28 -8.36 59.68
N SER A 308 73.92 -7.14 59.23
CA SER A 308 74.61 -6.18 58.33
C SER A 308 74.57 -6.37 56.78
N GLY A 309 74.44 -5.23 56.06
CA GLY A 309 74.52 -5.06 54.57
C GLY A 309 73.18 -5.24 53.79
N LYS A 310 72.52 -4.26 53.14
CA LYS A 310 72.90 -2.94 52.55
C LYS A 310 73.93 -3.10 51.40
N VAL A 311 73.83 -2.59 50.16
CA VAL A 311 73.08 -1.49 49.48
C VAL A 311 72.90 -1.88 47.98
N GLU A 312 71.99 -1.39 47.10
CA GLU A 312 70.58 -0.91 47.13
C GLU A 312 70.13 -0.53 45.67
N SER A 313 68.86 -0.14 45.44
CA SER A 313 68.34 0.60 44.25
C SER A 313 68.43 0.00 42.81
N SER A 314 67.27 -0.34 42.24
CA SER A 314 66.81 0.28 40.97
C SER A 314 65.28 0.25 40.84
N ARG A 315 64.69 1.29 40.23
CA ARG A 315 63.24 1.48 40.11
C ARG A 315 62.74 1.16 38.71
N SER A 316 61.67 0.37 38.59
CA SER A 316 60.62 0.63 37.59
C SER A 316 59.26 0.18 38.13
N ARG A 317 58.23 1.00 37.90
CA ARG A 317 56.87 0.80 38.43
C ARG A 317 55.86 1.14 37.33
N ARG A 318 55.21 0.13 36.76
CA ARG A 318 53.89 0.27 36.10
C ARG A 318 53.01 -0.92 36.46
N ASN A 319 51.70 -0.64 36.47
CA ASN A 319 50.67 -1.50 37.06
C ASN A 319 50.27 -2.62 36.07
N ASN A 320 49.41 -3.57 36.40
CA ASN A 320 47.96 -3.33 36.57
C ASN A 320 47.32 -4.23 37.63
N THR A 321 46.26 -3.72 38.25
CA THR A 321 45.48 -4.38 39.30
C THR A 321 44.24 -5.07 38.72
N LEU A 322 44.01 -6.32 39.13
CA LEU A 322 42.70 -6.96 39.03
C LEU A 322 42.18 -7.25 40.44
N LYS A 323 41.09 -6.58 40.83
CA LYS A 323 40.21 -7.05 41.89
C LYS A 323 38.79 -7.15 41.36
N LYS A 324 38.14 -8.21 41.80
CA LYS A 324 36.76 -8.61 41.50
C LYS A 324 35.94 -8.31 42.74
N ASP A 325 34.91 -7.50 42.58
CA ASP A 325 33.76 -7.45 43.47
C ASP A 325 32.50 -7.33 42.61
N ARG A 326 31.36 -7.83 43.11
CA ARG A 326 30.04 -7.52 42.56
C ARG A 326 29.51 -6.33 43.33
N ASP A 327 28.69 -5.49 42.69
CA ASP A 327 27.38 -5.22 43.27
C ASP A 327 26.38 -4.68 42.23
N SER A 328 25.11 -4.76 42.59
CA SER A 328 23.97 -4.22 41.84
C SER A 328 23.67 -2.78 42.25
N PHE A 329 23.24 -1.94 41.31
CA PHE A 329 22.50 -0.72 41.66
C PHE A 329 21.31 -0.43 40.74
N THR A 330 20.23 0.00 41.38
CA THR A 330 19.04 0.64 40.79
C THR A 330 19.30 2.14 40.54
N PRO A 331 18.51 2.81 39.68
CA PRO A 331 18.53 4.26 39.55
C PRO A 331 17.73 4.94 40.68
N ASP A 332 18.20 6.11 41.12
CA ASP A 332 17.61 7.00 42.13
C ASP A 332 18.34 8.37 42.02
N GLU A 333 17.80 9.57 42.31
CA GLU A 333 16.49 10.16 42.01
C GLU A 333 16.67 11.72 42.09
N HIS A 334 15.68 12.48 42.62
CA HIS A 334 15.70 13.93 42.92
C HIS A 334 15.43 14.91 41.74
N ALA A 335 14.53 15.90 41.85
CA ALA A 335 13.59 16.21 42.94
C ALA A 335 12.37 17.04 42.49
N SER A 336 11.20 16.75 43.11
CA SER A 336 10.11 17.65 43.57
C SER A 336 9.44 18.66 42.59
N THR A 337 8.17 19.08 42.71
CA THR A 337 7.16 18.93 43.79
C THR A 337 5.73 19.10 43.25
N SER A 338 4.73 18.46 43.88
CA SER A 338 3.31 18.93 43.99
C SER A 338 2.41 18.90 42.72
N THR A 339 1.06 18.86 42.75
CA THR A 339 0.05 18.47 43.78
C THR A 339 -1.35 18.25 43.11
N ASN A 340 -2.28 17.62 43.84
CA ASN A 340 -3.76 17.73 43.77
C ASN A 340 -4.61 16.89 42.77
N PHE A 341 -5.52 16.10 43.36
CA PHE A 341 -6.99 16.00 43.13
C PHE A 341 -7.57 16.21 41.71
N SER A 342 -8.51 15.40 41.20
CA SER A 342 -9.43 14.45 41.85
C SER A 342 -10.18 13.56 40.84
N GLU A 343 -10.67 12.39 41.26
CA GLU A 343 -11.80 11.74 40.59
C GLU A 343 -13.09 12.59 40.67
N LYS A 344 -13.94 12.53 39.63
CA LYS A 344 -15.37 12.83 39.79
C LYS A 344 -16.25 12.15 38.73
N LYS A 345 -16.81 10.99 39.11
CA LYS A 345 -18.02 10.44 38.46
C LYS A 345 -19.20 11.36 38.78
N ARG A 346 -20.01 11.75 37.78
CA ARG A 346 -21.44 12.04 37.99
C ARG A 346 -22.24 11.95 36.70
N SER A 347 -23.51 11.60 36.87
CA SER A 347 -24.50 11.35 35.83
C SER A 347 -25.43 12.54 35.63
N LEU A 348 -26.12 12.60 34.48
CA LEU A 348 -27.59 12.64 34.41
C LEU A 348 -28.08 12.55 32.96
N LYS A 349 -29.40 12.41 32.77
CA LYS A 349 -30.04 11.93 31.53
C LYS A 349 -31.41 12.57 31.33
N ARG A 350 -31.62 13.36 30.25
CA ARG A 350 -32.86 13.39 29.42
C ARG A 350 -32.94 14.50 28.34
N LYS A 351 -33.16 14.04 27.11
CA LYS A 351 -34.18 14.48 26.13
C LYS A 351 -34.12 15.92 25.56
N GLY A 352 -33.79 16.02 24.26
CA GLY A 352 -34.04 17.18 23.39
C GLY A 352 -33.74 16.83 21.92
N SER A 353 -34.74 16.85 21.04
CA SER A 353 -34.64 16.57 19.59
C SER A 353 -35.93 17.02 18.88
N PRO A 354 -35.94 17.28 17.55
CA PRO A 354 -34.83 17.31 16.61
C PRO A 354 -34.65 18.67 15.87
N ILE A 355 -33.41 18.98 15.49
CA ILE A 355 -33.09 19.80 14.30
C ILE A 355 -31.92 19.10 13.61
N ILE A 356 -31.94 19.00 12.27
CA ILE A 356 -30.91 18.30 11.48
C ILE A 356 -30.10 19.33 10.68
N PRO A 357 -28.82 19.53 11.00
CA PRO A 357 -27.80 19.97 10.04
C PRO A 357 -27.16 18.73 9.41
N THR A 358 -27.17 18.66 8.07
CA THR A 358 -26.43 17.61 7.33
C THR A 358 -24.94 17.92 7.26
N THR A 359 -24.13 16.88 6.99
CA THR A 359 -22.71 16.95 6.57
C THR A 359 -21.71 17.65 7.51
N GLU A 360 -21.18 16.91 8.49
CA GLU A 360 -19.75 17.00 8.83
C GLU A 360 -19.19 15.62 9.21
N THR A 361 -17.96 15.29 8.80
CA THR A 361 -17.30 14.01 9.11
C THR A 361 -16.55 14.05 10.45
N PRO A 362 -16.52 12.93 11.22
CA PRO A 362 -15.88 12.91 12.53
C PRO A 362 -14.35 13.03 12.43
N LYS A 363 -13.80 14.10 13.00
CA LYS A 363 -12.35 14.34 13.09
C LYS A 363 -11.73 13.41 14.15
N LEU A 364 -11.04 12.36 13.69
CA LEU A 364 -10.45 11.31 14.55
C LEU A 364 -9.24 11.74 15.40
N PHE A 365 -8.72 12.96 15.24
CA PHE A 365 -7.53 13.42 15.95
C PHE A 365 -7.70 14.85 16.50
N SER A 366 -7.60 15.00 17.82
CA SER A 366 -7.42 16.29 18.49
C SER A 366 -5.95 16.69 18.43
N SER A 367 -5.60 17.61 17.54
CA SER A 367 -4.21 18.01 17.30
C SER A 367 -3.61 18.79 18.48
N ASN A 368 -2.93 18.09 19.37
CA ASN A 368 -2.17 18.64 20.50
C ASN A 368 -0.66 18.41 20.38
N PHE A 369 -0.16 18.03 19.19
CA PHE A 369 1.26 17.74 18.97
C PHE A 369 2.08 19.04 18.93
N LYS A 370 2.88 19.28 19.98
CA LYS A 370 3.88 20.36 20.01
C LYS A 370 5.18 19.87 19.37
N VAL A 371 5.61 20.50 18.28
CA VAL A 371 6.90 20.23 17.64
C VAL A 371 8.05 20.78 18.51
N PRO A 372 9.10 19.99 18.84
CA PRO A 372 10.27 20.48 19.55
C PRO A 372 11.05 21.50 18.71
N LYS A 373 11.43 22.64 19.31
CA LYS A 373 12.30 23.62 18.66
C LYS A 373 13.76 23.18 18.73
N LEU A 374 14.36 22.86 17.59
CA LEU A 374 15.81 22.70 17.47
C LEU A 374 16.51 24.04 17.73
N LYS A 375 17.62 24.02 18.47
CA LYS A 375 18.49 25.19 18.66
C LYS A 375 19.53 25.22 17.55
N SER A 376 19.60 26.33 16.81
CA SER A 376 20.74 26.59 15.92
C SER A 376 21.98 26.90 16.74
N SER A 377 23.11 26.28 16.38
CA SER A 377 24.42 26.53 16.98
C SER A 377 25.40 26.99 15.90
N LEU A 378 25.35 28.28 15.54
CA LEU A 378 26.55 28.90 14.96
C LEU A 378 27.58 29.02 16.08
N ARG A 379 28.73 28.36 15.90
CA ARG A 379 29.99 28.81 16.48
C ARG A 379 30.88 29.31 15.35
N THR A 380 31.09 30.62 15.32
CA THR A 380 32.33 31.19 14.80
C THR A 380 33.47 30.87 15.78
N GLY A 381 34.69 30.76 15.27
CA GLY A 381 35.89 30.30 15.96
C GLY A 381 36.90 29.81 14.96
#